data_AF-A0A7S4VW39-F1
#
_entry.id   AF-A0A7S4VW39-F1
#
_cell.length_a   1.000
_cell.length_b   1.000
_cell.length_c   1.000
_cell.angle_alpha   90.00
_cell.angle_beta   90.00
_cell.angle_gamma   90.00
#
_symmetry.space_group_name_H-M   'P 1'
#
loop_
_entity.id
_entity.type
_entity.pdbx_description
1 polymer ?
#
loop_
_entity_poly.entity_id
_entity_poly.type
_entity_poly.pdbx_seq_one_letter_code
_entity_poly.pdbx_strand_id
1 'polypeptide(L)'
;SPISNTSPTTKVWNLEDSILDAQALTNIASTHAVLQQYEQATTAYAEALKLKRHALRFSLETQSSSSSNTKKSSPDTEQTTYDDNKLVLDIARTLHNIGLLRFHQNYYTKAQDAYKQSLA
;
A
#
# COMPACT_ATOMS: atom_id res chain seq x y z
N SER A 1 10.79 -5.79 -44.24
CA SER A 1 10.98 -5.16 -42.92
C SER A 1 9.69 -5.23 -42.13
N PRO A 2 9.61 -5.88 -40.97
CA PRO A 2 8.50 -5.67 -40.06
C PRO A 2 8.85 -4.53 -39.10
N ILE A 3 7.95 -3.55 -39.01
CA ILE A 3 8.01 -2.48 -38.02
C ILE A 3 7.55 -3.11 -36.71
N SER A 4 8.49 -3.38 -35.79
CA SER A 4 8.18 -3.83 -34.44
C SER A 4 7.57 -2.66 -33.66
N ASN A 5 6.23 -2.63 -33.61
CA ASN A 5 5.48 -1.76 -32.72
C ASN A 5 5.50 -2.38 -31.31
N THR A 6 6.58 -2.17 -30.57
CA THR A 6 6.60 -2.46 -29.13
C THR A 6 5.98 -1.25 -28.42
N SER A 7 4.66 -1.29 -28.26
CA SER A 7 4.00 -0.45 -27.26
C SER A 7 4.63 -0.74 -25.89
N PRO A 8 4.88 0.28 -25.05
CA PRO A 8 5.42 0.05 -23.72
C PRO A 8 4.41 -0.79 -22.96
N THR A 9 4.85 -1.92 -22.40
CA THR A 9 4.11 -2.68 -21.40
C THR A 9 3.86 -1.75 -20.22
N THR A 10 2.74 -1.05 -20.25
CA THR A 10 2.15 -0.43 -19.07
C THR A 10 2.06 -1.55 -18.05
N LYS A 11 2.87 -1.47 -16.99
CA LYS A 11 2.75 -2.34 -15.83
C LYS A 11 1.32 -2.17 -15.34
N VAL A 12 0.44 -3.09 -15.74
CA VAL A 12 -0.89 -3.21 -15.17
C VAL A 12 -0.61 -3.58 -13.73
N TRP A 13 -0.75 -2.62 -12.83
CA TRP A 13 -0.57 -2.88 -11.42
C TRP A 13 -1.66 -3.86 -11.02
N ASN A 14 -1.28 -5.11 -10.84
CA ASN A 14 -2.14 -6.05 -10.16
C ASN A 14 -2.27 -5.55 -8.72
N LEU A 15 -3.48 -5.08 -8.38
CA LEU A 15 -3.78 -4.51 -7.07
C LEU A 15 -3.43 -5.51 -5.96
N GLU A 16 -3.67 -6.79 -6.20
CA GLU A 16 -3.37 -7.87 -5.26
C GLU A 16 -1.86 -8.01 -5.04
N ASP A 17 -1.06 -8.07 -6.10
CA ASP A 17 0.40 -8.14 -6.00
C ASP A 17 0.96 -6.93 -5.24
N SER A 18 0.45 -5.72 -5.52
CA SER A 18 0.87 -4.51 -4.81
C SER A 18 0.55 -4.54 -3.31
N ILE A 19 -0.55 -5.18 -2.92
CA ILE A 19 -0.94 -5.30 -1.51
C ILE A 19 -0.10 -6.37 -0.82
N LEU A 20 0.13 -7.50 -1.49
CA LEU A 20 1.00 -8.58 -0.99
C LEU A 20 2.43 -8.09 -0.78
N ASP A 21 3.00 -7.39 -1.76
CA ASP A 21 4.32 -6.75 -1.66
C ASP A 21 4.38 -5.81 -0.45
N ALA A 22 3.35 -5.00 -0.25
CA ALA A 22 3.31 -4.06 0.87
C ALA A 22 3.20 -4.74 2.25
N GLN A 23 2.50 -5.87 2.33
CA GLN A 23 2.44 -6.69 3.54
C GLN A 23 3.79 -7.33 3.84
N ALA A 24 4.43 -7.90 2.82
CA ALA A 24 5.78 -8.45 2.94
C ALA A 24 6.79 -7.39 3.40
N LEU A 25 6.76 -6.20 2.80
CA LEU A 25 7.60 -5.06 3.21
C LEU A 25 7.33 -4.62 4.66
N THR A 26 6.07 -4.64 5.11
CA THR A 26 5.73 -4.33 6.52
C THR A 26 6.38 -5.33 7.48
N ASN A 27 6.39 -6.61 7.12
CA ASN A 27 7.01 -7.67 7.93
C ASN A 27 8.54 -7.57 7.90
N ILE A 28 9.15 -7.37 6.72
CA ILE A 28 10.60 -7.16 6.56
C ILE A 28 11.06 -5.95 7.37
N ALA A 29 10.31 -4.85 7.30
CA ALA A 29 10.60 -3.65 8.08
C ALA A 29 10.51 -3.91 9.60
N SER A 30 9.55 -4.72 10.04
CA SER A 30 9.41 -5.12 11.45
C SER A 30 10.62 -5.95 11.90
N THR A 31 11.08 -6.89 11.09
CA THR A 31 12.29 -7.68 11.35
C THR A 31 13.53 -6.79 11.45
N HIS A 32 13.72 -5.88 10.49
CA HIS A 32 14.81 -4.91 10.54
C HIS A 32 14.74 -4.01 11.79
N ALA A 33 13.54 -3.59 12.19
CA ALA A 33 13.35 -2.77 13.39
C ALA A 33 13.79 -3.50 14.66
N VAL A 34 13.42 -4.78 14.81
CA VAL A 34 13.87 -5.63 15.92
C VAL A 34 15.39 -5.82 15.93
N LEU A 35 16.00 -5.94 14.75
CA LEU A 35 17.45 -6.03 14.56
C LEU A 35 18.18 -4.68 14.70
N GLN A 36 17.48 -3.59 15.05
CA GLN A 36 18.00 -2.22 15.10
C GLN A 36 18.59 -1.71 13.77
N GLN A 37 18.20 -2.34 12.67
CA GLN A 37 18.53 -1.95 11.29
C GLN A 37 17.58 -0.84 10.85
N TYR A 38 17.73 0.31 11.51
CA TYR A 38 16.78 1.42 11.47
C TYR A 38 16.59 2.04 10.10
N GLU A 39 17.66 2.13 9.30
CA GLU A 39 17.60 2.66 7.95
C GLU A 39 16.79 1.72 7.03
N GLN A 40 17.10 0.43 7.05
CA GLN A 40 16.40 -0.60 6.28
C GLN A 40 14.92 -0.69 6.68
N ALA A 41 14.63 -0.65 7.99
CA ALA A 41 13.26 -0.60 8.49
C ALA A 41 12.50 0.63 7.98
N THR A 42 13.15 1.80 7.99
CA THR A 42 12.56 3.05 7.51
C THR A 42 12.23 2.97 6.01
N THR A 43 13.16 2.48 5.20
CA THR A 43 12.98 2.32 3.75
C THR A 43 11.83 1.35 3.46
N ALA A 44 11.83 0.17 4.07
CA ALA A 44 10.80 -0.84 3.84
C ALA A 44 9.40 -0.38 4.30
N TYR A 45 9.28 0.31 5.44
CA TYR A 45 8.00 0.89 5.86
C TYR A 45 7.51 1.99 4.92
N ALA A 46 8.41 2.83 4.40
CA ALA A 46 8.05 3.90 3.47
C ALA A 46 7.51 3.33 2.15
N GLU A 47 8.15 2.28 1.62
CA GLU A 47 7.69 1.59 0.42
C GLU A 47 6.34 0.89 0.64
N ALA A 48 6.18 0.18 1.76
CA ALA A 48 4.90 -0.45 2.12
C ALA A 48 3.76 0.58 2.18
N LEU A 49 4.00 1.72 2.83
CA LEU A 49 3.00 2.78 2.96
C LEU A 49 2.65 3.41 1.61
N LYS A 50 3.64 3.59 0.72
CA LYS A 50 3.43 4.10 -0.63
C LYS A 50 2.55 3.17 -1.46
N LEU A 51 2.84 1.87 -1.45
CA LEU A 51 2.06 0.88 -2.19
C LEU A 51 0.61 0.79 -1.67
N LYS A 52 0.41 0.72 -0.36
CA LYS A 52 -0.94 0.66 0.24
C LYS A 52 -1.77 1.91 -0.06
N ARG A 53 -1.17 3.10 0.01
CA ARG A 53 -1.86 4.37 -0.32
C ARG A 53 -2.21 4.45 -1.80
N HIS A 54 -1.31 4.00 -2.67
CA HIS A 54 -1.58 3.94 -4.11
C HIS A 54 -2.73 2.97 -4.42
N ALA A 55 -2.70 1.77 -3.82
CA ALA A 55 -3.77 0.78 -3.94
C ALA A 55 -5.13 1.34 -3.50
N LEU A 56 -5.19 2.03 -2.36
CA LEU A 56 -6.43 2.61 -1.84
C LEU A 56 -6.96 3.69 -2.78
N ARG A 57 -6.08 4.59 -3.23
CA ARG A 57 -6.44 5.63 -4.18
C ARG A 57 -6.99 5.04 -5.48
N PHE A 58 -6.31 4.04 -6.02
CA PHE A 58 -6.73 3.35 -7.24
C PHE A 58 -8.11 2.69 -7.07
N SER A 59 -8.34 1.99 -5.95
CA SER A 59 -9.65 1.40 -5.62
C SER A 59 -10.75 2.47 -5.60
N LEU A 60 -10.55 3.58 -4.91
CA LEU A 60 -11.52 4.68 -4.83
C LEU A 60 -11.78 5.37 -6.19
N GLU A 61 -10.74 5.56 -7.01
CA GLU A 61 -10.86 6.14 -8.35
C GLU A 61 -11.63 5.21 -9.30
N THR A 62 -11.41 3.89 -9.24
CA THR A 62 -12.17 2.92 -10.04
C THR A 62 -13.64 2.88 -9.64
N GLN A 63 -13.96 2.90 -8.35
CA GLN A 63 -15.34 2.97 -7.87
C GLN A 63 -16.06 4.26 -8.32
N SER A 64 -15.36 5.39 -8.25
CA SER A 64 -15.90 6.70 -8.67
C SER A 64 -16.20 6.72 -10.17
N SER A 65 -15.34 6.13 -10.99
CA SER A 65 -15.47 6.07 -12.44
C SER A 65 -16.61 5.14 -12.90
N SER A 66 -16.85 4.04 -12.16
CA SER A 66 -17.95 3.11 -12.41
C SER A 66 -19.33 3.67 -12.01
N SER A 67 -19.41 4.65 -11.10
CA SER A 67 -20.67 5.33 -10.75
C SER A 67 -21.19 6.27 -11.85
N SER A 68 -20.34 6.65 -12.81
CA SER A 68 -20.71 7.55 -13.92
C SER A 68 -21.21 6.85 -15.20
N ASN A 69 -21.24 5.51 -15.28
CA ASN A 69 -21.78 4.79 -16.44
C ASN A 69 -22.79 3.70 -16.02
N THR A 70 -24.04 3.89 -16.46
CA THR A 70 -25.13 2.92 -16.36
C THR A 70 -24.79 1.56 -17.00
N LYS A 71 -25.06 0.47 -16.27
CA LYS A 71 -25.29 -0.92 -16.73
C LYS A 71 -24.27 -1.53 -17.72
N LYS A 72 -23.49 -2.53 -17.27
CA LYS A 72 -23.57 -3.95 -17.71
C LYS A 72 -22.37 -4.71 -17.09
N SER A 73 -22.56 -5.27 -15.90
CA SER A 73 -21.65 -6.29 -15.37
C SER A 73 -21.94 -7.60 -16.11
N SER A 74 -21.07 -7.97 -17.05
CA SER A 74 -20.92 -9.36 -17.49
C SER A 74 -20.44 -10.21 -16.31
N PRO A 75 -20.82 -11.49 -16.20
CA PRO A 75 -20.54 -12.32 -15.02
C PRO A 75 -19.11 -12.87 -14.96
N ASP A 76 -18.28 -12.66 -15.98
CA ASP A 76 -17.07 -13.47 -16.19
C ASP A 76 -15.75 -12.77 -15.82
N THR A 77 -15.81 -11.60 -15.17
CA THR A 77 -14.61 -10.99 -14.58
C THR A 77 -14.73 -11.12 -13.08
N GLU A 78 -14.01 -12.07 -12.49
CA GLU A 78 -13.73 -12.11 -11.05
C GLU A 78 -12.95 -10.84 -10.70
N GLN A 79 -13.68 -9.74 -10.56
CA GLN A 79 -13.17 -8.49 -10.04
C GLN A 79 -13.06 -8.73 -8.54
N THR A 80 -11.88 -9.19 -8.11
CA THR A 80 -11.51 -9.31 -6.70
C THR A 80 -11.53 -7.92 -6.08
N THR A 81 -12.72 -7.47 -5.68
CA THR A 81 -12.92 -6.23 -4.93
C THR A 81 -12.22 -6.40 -3.60
N TYR A 82 -11.01 -5.84 -3.48
CA TYR A 82 -10.31 -5.78 -2.20
C TYR A 82 -11.10 -4.86 -1.27
N ASP A 83 -11.32 -5.29 -0.03
CA ASP A 83 -12.05 -4.50 0.96
C ASP A 83 -11.23 -3.26 1.34
N ASP A 84 -11.70 -2.08 0.96
CA ASP A 84 -11.06 -0.81 1.28
C ASP A 84 -10.86 -0.64 2.79
N ASN A 85 -11.77 -1.16 3.62
CA ASN A 85 -11.62 -1.11 5.08
C ASN A 85 -10.41 -1.94 5.52
N LYS A 86 -10.19 -3.11 4.92
CA LYS A 86 -9.01 -3.94 5.20
C LYS A 86 -7.73 -3.21 4.81
N LEU A 87 -7.72 -2.50 3.69
CA LEU A 87 -6.57 -1.73 3.25
C LEU A 87 -6.28 -0.52 4.15
N VAL A 88 -7.33 0.18 4.62
CA VAL A 88 -7.21 1.24 5.63
C VAL A 88 -6.62 0.71 6.93
N LEU A 89 -7.10 -0.45 7.41
CA LEU A 89 -6.55 -1.11 8.60
C LEU A 89 -5.07 -1.49 8.42
N ASP A 90 -4.69 -1.96 7.24
CA ASP A 90 -3.30 -2.30 6.93
C ASP A 90 -2.39 -1.06 6.84
N ILE A 91 -2.91 0.08 6.40
CA ILE A 91 -2.22 1.38 6.45
C ILE A 91 -2.04 1.81 7.90
N ALA A 92 -3.09 1.74 8.70
CA ALA A 92 -3.06 2.08 10.12
C ALA A 92 -2.02 1.25 10.87
N ARG A 93 -1.98 -0.07 10.66
CA ARG A 93 -0.97 -0.96 11.24
C ARG A 93 0.46 -0.57 10.85
N THR A 94 0.70 -0.25 9.56
CA THR A 94 2.02 0.22 9.12
C THR A 94 2.41 1.54 9.80
N LEU A 95 1.48 2.48 9.93
CA LEU A 95 1.73 3.77 10.61
C LEU A 95 2.01 3.58 12.10
N HIS A 96 1.29 2.68 12.76
CA HIS A 96 1.58 2.30 14.15
C HIS A 96 3.00 1.76 14.30
N ASN A 97 3.41 0.85 13.42
CA ASN A 97 4.75 0.28 13.45
C ASN A 97 5.86 1.32 13.14
N ILE A 98 5.59 2.28 12.25
CA ILE A 98 6.47 3.43 12.02
C ILE A 98 6.60 4.26 13.30
N GLY A 99 5.51 4.45 14.04
CA GLY A 99 5.51 5.10 15.35
C GLY A 99 6.43 4.38 16.34
N LEU A 100 6.33 3.05 16.41
CA LEU A 100 7.17 2.22 17.29
C LEU A 100 8.65 2.31 16.90
N LEU A 101 8.97 2.22 15.61
CA LEU A 101 10.34 2.38 15.10
C LEU A 101 10.93 3.73 15.51
N ARG A 102 10.18 4.82 15.32
CA ARG A 102 10.61 6.18 15.69
C ARG A 102 10.77 6.34 17.19
N PHE A 103 9.92 5.70 17.98
CA PHE A 103 10.04 5.68 19.43
C PHE A 103 11.36 5.03 19.87
N HIS A 104 11.72 3.87 19.31
CA HIS A 104 13.01 3.20 19.59
C HIS A 104 14.23 4.03 19.17
N GLN A 105 14.08 4.91 18.17
CA GLN A 105 15.11 5.85 17.74
C GLN A 105 15.15 7.16 18.55
N ASN A 106 14.34 7.29 19.61
CA ASN A 106 14.18 8.52 20.41
C ASN A 106 13.56 9.71 19.65
N TYR A 107 12.91 9.48 18.51
CA TYR A 107 12.20 10.52 17.75
C TYR A 107 10.75 10.66 18.22
N TYR A 108 10.57 11.02 19.50
CA TYR A 108 9.27 10.98 20.18
C TYR A 108 8.16 11.80 19.50
N THR A 109 8.47 13.02 19.04
CA THR A 109 7.48 13.85 18.33
C THR A 109 7.02 13.17 17.03
N LYS A 110 7.96 12.65 16.24
CA LYS A 110 7.64 11.94 14.99
C LYS A 110 6.91 10.62 15.25
N ALA A 111 7.18 9.97 16.37
CA ALA A 111 6.46 8.76 16.80
C ALA A 111 5.00 9.10 17.12
N GLN A 112 4.77 10.16 17.91
CA GLN A 112 3.43 10.65 18.24
C GLN A 112 2.62 10.97 16.99
N ASP A 113 3.22 11.65 16.01
CA ASP A 113 2.54 11.99 14.75
C ASP A 113 2.14 10.73 13.97
N ALA A 114 3.00 9.71 13.94
CA ALA A 114 2.70 8.45 13.28
C ALA A 114 1.58 7.68 13.99
N TYR A 115 1.58 7.67 15.33
CA TYR A 115 0.48 7.07 16.10
C TYR A 115 -0.85 7.79 15.87
N LYS A 116 -0.85 9.13 15.83
CA LYS A 116 -2.07 9.90 15.50
C LYS A 116 -2.60 9.55 14.11
N GLN A 117 -1.71 9.46 13.12
CA GLN A 117 -2.11 9.05 11.77
C GLN A 117 -2.64 7.60 11.72
N SER A 118 -2.19 6.71 12.61
CA SER A 118 -2.70 5.33 12.65
C SER A 118 -4.12 5.19 13.21
N LEU A 119 -4.65 6.24 13.85
CA LEU A 119 -5.98 6.25 14.47
C LEU A 119 -7.02 7.00 13.64
N ALA A 120 -6.59 7.70 12.59
CA ALA A 120 -7.45 8.49 11.70
C ALA A 120 -7.97 7.63 10.55
#